data_AF-A0A016WXT9-F1
#
_entry.id   AF-A0A016WXT9-F1
#
_cell.length_a   1.000
_cell.length_b   1.000
_cell.length_c   1.000
_cell.angle_alpha   90.00
_cell.angle_beta   90.00
_cell.angle_gamma   90.00
#
_symmetry.space_group_name_H-M   'P 1'
#
loop_
_entity.id
_entity.type
_entity.pdbx_description
1 polymer ?
#
loop_
_entity_poly.entity_id
_entity_poly.type
_entity_poly.pdbx_seq_one_letter_code
_entity_poly.pdbx_strand_id
1 'polypeptide(L)'
;MKKLTEWKGYDGKLGKMVERNVPTGPLIFKDIRLTGFWMSRWYEDEKNVEERKHMYDELGAWIKAGEFRSPKFEKRSLQQYSEAIETAATKFDKKQLFIL
;
A
#
# COMPACT_ATOMS: atom_id res chain seq x y z
N MET A 1 -17.21 -3.97 -30.51
CA MET A 1 -16.90 -3.81 -29.07
C MET A 1 -15.91 -4.90 -28.67
N LYS A 2 -14.63 -4.54 -28.49
CA LYS A 2 -13.61 -5.48 -28.03
C LYS A 2 -13.86 -5.79 -26.56
N LYS A 3 -14.06 -7.06 -26.22
CA LYS A 3 -14.07 -7.54 -24.84
C LYS A 3 -12.72 -7.16 -24.23
N LEU A 4 -12.73 -6.43 -23.11
CA LEU A 4 -11.58 -6.32 -22.22
C LEU A 4 -11.36 -7.69 -21.57
N THR A 5 -10.75 -8.60 -22.31
CA THR A 5 -10.22 -9.85 -21.79
C THR A 5 -8.71 -9.71 -21.61
N GLU A 6 -8.24 -10.20 -20.47
CA GLU A 6 -6.85 -10.35 -20.02
C GLU A 6 -6.28 -9.21 -19.17
N TRP A 7 -6.61 -9.29 -17.87
CA TRP A 7 -5.79 -8.76 -16.80
C TRP A 7 -4.75 -9.83 -16.44
N LYS A 8 -3.51 -9.71 -16.94
CA LYS A 8 -2.36 -10.51 -16.44
C LYS A 8 -1.68 -9.73 -15.32
N GLY A 9 -2.27 -9.75 -14.13
CA GLY A 9 -1.69 -9.12 -12.94
C GLY A 9 -1.69 -10.12 -11.79
N TYR A 10 -0.49 -10.50 -11.35
CA TYR A 10 -0.09 -11.14 -10.08
C TYR A 10 -1.17 -11.88 -9.26
N ASP A 11 -0.95 -13.18 -9.05
CA ASP A 11 -1.76 -14.09 -8.22
C ASP A 11 -1.57 -13.90 -6.69
N GLY A 12 -0.74 -12.95 -6.27
CA GLY A 12 -0.56 -12.60 -4.87
C GLY A 12 -1.58 -11.56 -4.44
N LYS A 13 -2.55 -11.94 -3.61
CA LYS A 13 -3.63 -11.13 -3.03
C LYS A 13 -3.16 -9.75 -2.50
N LEU A 14 -3.00 -8.76 -3.38
CA LEU A 14 -2.99 -7.35 -3.03
C LEU A 14 -4.45 -6.91 -3.01
N GLY A 15 -4.93 -6.51 -1.83
CA GLY A 15 -6.27 -5.98 -1.54
C GLY A 15 -7.33 -6.30 -2.58
N LYS A 16 -8.16 -7.33 -2.34
CA LYS A 16 -9.33 -7.66 -3.17
C LYS A 16 -10.02 -6.35 -3.55
N MET A 17 -10.01 -5.98 -4.85
CA MET A 17 -10.91 -4.95 -5.34
C MET A 17 -12.32 -5.51 -5.15
N VAL A 18 -12.91 -5.18 -4.01
CA VAL A 18 -14.29 -5.53 -3.72
C VAL A 18 -15.12 -4.72 -4.69
N GLU A 19 -15.98 -5.40 -5.46
CA GLU A 19 -17.02 -4.74 -6.23
C GLU A 19 -17.85 -3.88 -5.27
N ARG A 20 -17.58 -2.58 -5.28
CA ARG A 20 -18.20 -1.61 -4.41
C ARG A 20 -18.96 -0.67 -5.31
N ASN A 21 -20.28 -0.57 -5.10
CA ASN A 21 -21.11 0.39 -5.82
C ASN A 21 -20.61 1.81 -5.52
N VAL A 22 -20.06 2.46 -6.55
CA VAL A 22 -19.62 3.86 -6.46
C VAL A 22 -20.80 4.73 -6.89
N PRO A 23 -21.26 5.69 -6.05
CA PRO A 23 -22.37 6.54 -6.44
C PRO A 23 -21.98 7.43 -7.63
N THR A 24 -22.81 7.45 -8.67
CA THR A 24 -22.54 8.20 -9.90
C THR A 24 -22.66 9.72 -9.70
N GLY A 25 -23.55 10.15 -8.80
CA GLY A 25 -23.83 11.57 -8.55
C GLY A 25 -22.59 12.43 -8.27
N PRO A 26 -21.73 12.06 -7.31
CA PRO A 26 -20.48 12.80 -7.05
C PRO A 26 -19.50 12.81 -8.21
N LEU A 27 -19.46 11.77 -9.05
CA LEU A 27 -18.59 11.73 -10.21
C LEU A 27 -19.04 12.74 -11.28
N ILE A 28 -20.35 12.82 -11.53
CA ILE A 28 -20.92 13.71 -12.55
C ILE A 28 -21.00 15.16 -12.06
N PHE A 29 -21.55 15.38 -10.86
CA PHE A 29 -21.96 16.71 -10.42
C PHE A 29 -20.95 17.39 -9.48
N LYS A 30 -19.91 16.68 -9.03
CA LYS A 30 -18.86 17.23 -8.15
C LYS A 30 -17.44 17.06 -8.70
N ASP A 31 -17.31 16.56 -9.93
CA ASP A 31 -16.03 16.32 -10.59
C ASP A 31 -15.03 15.51 -9.74
N ILE A 32 -15.55 14.51 -9.00
CA ILE A 32 -14.71 13.62 -8.18
C ILE A 32 -14.15 12.52 -9.07
N ARG A 33 -12.84 12.28 -8.96
CA ARG A 33 -12.13 11.20 -9.65
C ARG A 33 -11.87 10.03 -8.72
N LEU A 34 -12.13 8.82 -9.20
CA LEU A 34 -11.75 7.58 -8.54
C LEU A 34 -10.56 6.94 -9.28
N THR A 35 -9.44 6.78 -8.59
CA THR A 35 -8.20 6.23 -9.15
C THR A 35 -7.64 5.13 -8.26
N GLY A 36 -7.19 4.03 -8.85
CA GLY A 36 -6.39 3.03 -8.15
C GLY A 36 -4.92 3.42 -8.13
N PHE A 37 -4.23 3.14 -7.03
CA PHE A 37 -2.77 3.26 -6.95
C PHE A 37 -2.16 1.90 -6.62
N TRP A 38 -1.23 1.45 -7.45
CA TRP A 38 -0.50 0.20 -7.23
C TRP A 38 0.98 0.50 -7.07
N MET A 39 1.41 0.47 -5.81
CA MET A 39 2.75 0.86 -5.41
C MET A 39 3.86 0.02 -6.08
N SER A 40 3.75 -1.31 -6.14
CA SER A 40 4.76 -2.16 -6.80
C SER A 40 4.92 -1.83 -8.28
N ARG A 41 3.80 -1.69 -9.01
CA ARG A 41 3.82 -1.30 -10.42
C ARG A 41 4.42 0.10 -10.61
N TRP A 42 4.13 1.02 -9.70
CA TRP A 42 4.72 2.36 -9.73
C TRP A 42 6.24 2.32 -9.49
N TYR A 43 6.74 1.44 -8.61
CA TYR A 43 8.16 1.20 -8.41
C TYR A 43 8.86 0.51 -9.60
N GLU A 44 8.17 -0.32 -10.37
CA GLU A 44 8.79 -1.03 -11.50
C GLU A 44 8.98 -0.13 -12.73
N ASP A 45 8.19 0.93 -12.88
CA ASP A 45 8.27 1.84 -14.02
C ASP A 45 9.49 2.76 -13.90
N GLU A 46 10.44 2.61 -14.84
CA GLU A 46 11.67 3.39 -14.93
C GLU A 46 11.42 4.90 -15.05
N LYS A 47 10.27 5.31 -15.59
CA LYS A 47 9.91 6.72 -15.71
C LYS A 47 9.75 7.40 -14.36
N ASN A 48 9.44 6.65 -13.30
CA ASN A 48 9.22 7.18 -11.96
C ASN A 48 10.50 7.19 -11.10
N VAL A 49 11.69 6.91 -11.66
CA VAL A 49 12.94 6.86 -10.88
C VAL A 49 13.23 8.20 -10.18
N GLU A 50 13.09 9.31 -10.90
CA GLU A 50 13.41 10.64 -10.34
C GLU A 50 12.32 11.10 -9.36
N GLU A 51 11.03 10.90 -9.66
CA GLU A 51 9.95 11.18 -8.72
C GLU A 51 10.06 10.35 -7.43
N ARG A 52 10.54 9.12 -7.52
CA ARG A 52 10.80 8.28 -6.33
C ARG A 52 11.90 8.83 -5.45
N LYS A 53 13.00 9.31 -6.04
CA LYS A 53 14.09 9.93 -5.27
C LYS A 53 13.57 11.16 -4.54
N HIS A 54 12.84 12.03 -5.24
CA HIS A 54 12.21 13.20 -4.63
C HIS A 54 11.29 12.83 -3.46
N MET A 55 10.40 11.84 -3.67
CA MET A 55 9.53 11.33 -2.61
C MET A 55 10.33 10.83 -1.39
N TYR A 56 11.42 10.09 -1.60
CA TYR A 56 12.26 9.62 -0.49
C TYR A 56 12.95 10.75 0.25
N ASP A 57 13.41 11.79 -0.45
CA ASP A 57 14.00 12.96 0.17
C ASP A 57 12.99 13.72 1.05
N GLU A 58 11.75 13.90 0.55
CA GLU A 58 10.66 14.51 1.32
C GLU A 58 10.29 13.69 2.57
N LEU A 59 10.10 12.38 2.41
CA LEU A 59 9.83 11.48 3.54
C LEU A 59 10.98 11.51 4.56
N GLY A 60 12.22 11.55 4.09
CA GLY A 60 13.41 11.67 4.93
C GLY A 60 13.44 12.99 5.70
N ALA A 61 13.05 14.10 5.07
CA ALA A 61 12.94 15.39 5.73
C ALA A 61 11.86 15.37 6.84
N TRP A 62 10.69 14.78 6.59
CA TRP A 62 9.64 14.66 7.60
C TRP A 62 10.02 13.74 8.76
N ILE A 63 10.77 12.66 8.50
CA ILE A 63 11.31 11.80 9.56
C ILE A 63 12.27 12.59 10.45
N LYS A 64 13.19 13.37 9.85
CA LYS A 64 14.14 14.21 10.59
C LYS A 64 13.44 15.31 11.40
N ALA A 65 12.37 15.90 10.84
CA ALA A 65 11.54 16.89 11.53
C ALA A 65 10.64 16.28 12.62
N GLY A 66 10.50 14.95 12.67
CA GLY A 66 9.62 14.25 13.61
C GLY A 66 8.13 14.33 13.27
N GLU A 67 7.79 14.80 12.07
CA GLU A 67 6.44 14.87 11.50
C GLU A 67 5.98 13.51 10.99
N PHE A 68 6.93 12.69 10.51
CA PHE A 68 6.67 11.32 10.10
C PHE A 68 7.28 10.34 11.10
N ARG A 69 6.42 9.66 11.86
CA ARG A 69 6.83 8.70 12.90
C ARG A 69 6.43 7.30 12.51
N SER A 70 7.29 6.34 12.85
CA SER A 70 6.94 4.93 12.69
C SER A 70 5.66 4.63 13.46
N PRO A 71 4.73 3.82 12.89
CA PRO A 71 3.60 3.30 13.65
C PRO A 71 4.11 2.44 14.81
N LYS A 72 3.23 2.15 15.78
CA LYS A 72 3.57 1.22 16.87
C LYS A 72 3.93 -0.14 16.27
N PHE A 73 5.04 -0.71 16.71
CA PHE A 73 5.49 -2.01 16.26
C PHE A 73 5.99 -2.86 17.43
N GLU A 74 5.95 -4.16 17.22
CA GLU A 74 6.41 -5.17 18.16
C GLU A 74 7.60 -5.90 17.53
N LYS A 75 8.73 -5.89 18.25
CA LYS A 75 9.94 -6.59 17.81
C LYS A 75 9.82 -8.06 18.22
N ARG A 76 10.00 -8.98 17.28
CA ARG A 76 9.97 -10.43 17.49
C ARG A 76 11.21 -11.06 16.88
N SER A 77 11.70 -12.16 17.46
CA SER A 77 12.75 -12.94 16.77
C SER A 77 12.13 -13.72 15.60
N LEU A 78 12.96 -14.11 14.63
CA LEU A 78 12.48 -14.93 13.50
C LEU A 78 11.89 -16.28 13.93
N GLN A 79 12.33 -16.84 15.05
CA GLN A 79 11.80 -18.10 15.57
C GLN A 79 10.32 -18.00 15.99
N GLN A 80 9.83 -16.78 16.24
CA GLN A 80 8.45 -16.50 16.65
C GLN A 80 7.53 -16.19 15.47
N TYR A 81 7.92 -16.54 14.24
CA TYR A 81 7.18 -16.15 13.03
C TYR A 81 5.71 -16.60 13.02
N SER A 82 5.41 -17.79 13.53
CA SER A 82 4.04 -18.33 13.55
C SER A 82 3.11 -17.45 14.38
N GLU A 83 3.50 -17.16 15.63
CA GLU A 83 2.74 -16.32 16.55
C GLU A 83 2.62 -14.87 16.03
N ALA A 84 3.69 -14.35 15.43
CA ALA A 84 3.69 -13.02 14.83
C ALA A 84 2.69 -12.92 13.66
N ILE A 85 2.63 -13.94 12.79
CA ILE A 85 1.68 -13.96 11.67
C ILE A 85 0.23 -14.07 12.19
N GLU A 86 -0.02 -14.94 13.16
CA GLU A 86 -1.35 -15.07 13.79
C GLU A 86 -1.80 -13.77 14.46
N THR A 87 -0.89 -13.11 15.17
CA THR A 87 -1.16 -11.83 15.82
C THR A 87 -1.47 -10.75 14.78
N ALA A 88 -0.69 -10.66 13.69
CA ALA A 88 -0.94 -9.70 12.62
C ALA A 88 -2.25 -9.94 11.86
N ALA A 89 -2.73 -11.19 11.81
CA ALA A 89 -3.99 -11.55 11.16
C ALA A 89 -5.21 -11.26 12.04
N THR A 90 -5.06 -11.29 13.37
CA THR A 90 -6.17 -11.13 14.33
C THR A 90 -6.25 -9.73 14.94
N LYS A 91 -5.11 -9.05 15.12
CA LYS A 91 -5.02 -7.72 15.74
C LYS A 91 -4.30 -6.74 14.81
N PHE A 92 -4.98 -5.64 14.51
CA PHE A 92 -4.49 -4.60 13.58
C PHE A 92 -3.98 -3.34 14.31
N ASP A 93 -3.40 -3.50 15.50
CA ASP A 93 -2.95 -2.38 16.36
C ASP A 93 -1.44 -2.10 16.29
N LYS A 94 -0.62 -3.14 16.05
CA LYS A 94 0.84 -3.04 15.98
C LYS A 94 1.40 -3.78 14.78
N LYS A 95 2.40 -3.19 14.13
CA LYS A 95 3.19 -3.86 13.10
C LYS A 95 4.12 -4.89 13.74
N GLN A 96 4.12 -6.12 13.24
CA GLN A 96 5.10 -7.14 13.65
C GLN A 96 6.40 -6.92 12.86
N LEU A 97 7.51 -6.72 13.56
CA LEU A 97 8.83 -6.49 12.99
C LEU A 97 9.80 -7.58 13.46
N PHE A 98 10.31 -8.37 12.52
CA PHE A 98 11.33 -9.36 12.84
C PHE A 98 12.70 -8.71 12.98
N ILE A 99 13.39 -9.08 14.04
CA ILE A 99 14.79 -8.72 14.28
C ILE A 99 15.65 -9.99 14.23
N LEU A 100 16.85 -9.85 13.66
CA LEU A 100 17.88 -10.89 13.58
C LEU A 100 18.69 -10.94 14.87
#